data_AF-A0A2V6N5Q4-F1
#
_entry.id   AF-A0A2V6N5Q4-F1
#
_cell.length_a   1.000
_cell.length_b   1.000
_cell.length_c   1.000
_cell.angle_alpha   90.00
_cell.angle_beta   90.00
_cell.angle_gamma   90.00
#
_symmetry.space_group_name_H-M   'P 1'
#
loop_
_entity.id
_entity.type
_entity.pdbx_description
1 polymer ?
#
loop_
_entity_poly.entity_id
_entity_poly.type
_entity_poly.pdbx_seq_one_letter_code
_entity_poly.pdbx_strand_id
1 'polypeptide(L)'
;RVGKYGLDLSALEAVGVNAIREAVRAQRPIAIDEIGPMEIRSLVFREAVNDALDSELPVLATIFSRPLPFTEGIKSRPDVVLIEISLNNRDRLVSQLSEKFRNLNG
;
A
#
# COMPACT_ATOMS: atom_id res chain seq x y z
N ARG A 1 13.64 10.92 -17.60
CA ARG A 1 12.63 10.83 -18.67
C ARG A 1 11.75 9.63 -18.35
N VAL A 2 10.51 9.87 -17.91
CA VAL A 2 9.55 8.80 -17.55
C VAL A 2 8.97 8.25 -18.85
N GLY A 3 8.78 6.93 -18.94
CA GLY A 3 8.30 6.25 -20.14
C GLY A 3 6.94 6.79 -20.62
N LYS A 4 6.48 6.30 -21.78
CA LYS A 4 5.29 6.74 -22.53
C LYS A 4 3.96 6.90 -21.76
N TYR A 5 3.90 6.51 -20.48
CA TYR A 5 2.79 6.72 -19.57
C TYR A 5 3.28 7.58 -18.40
N GLY A 6 3.09 8.89 -18.50
CA GLY A 6 3.33 9.79 -17.37
C GLY A 6 2.25 9.57 -16.32
N LEU A 7 2.64 9.17 -15.10
CA LEU A 7 1.74 9.22 -13.96
C LEU A 7 1.28 10.68 -13.79
N ASP A 8 -0.04 10.90 -13.84
CA ASP A 8 -0.61 12.17 -13.39
C ASP A 8 -0.59 12.18 -11.87
N LEU A 9 0.47 12.76 -11.31
CA LEU A 9 0.63 12.92 -9.86
C LEU A 9 -0.56 13.70 -9.27
N SER A 10 -1.13 14.65 -10.02
CA SER A 10 -2.30 15.40 -9.58
C SER A 10 -3.51 14.50 -9.40
N ALA A 11 -3.73 13.53 -10.30
CA ALA A 11 -4.82 12.56 -10.18
C ALA A 11 -4.59 11.59 -9.01
N LEU A 12 -3.35 11.11 -8.81
CA LEU A 12 -2.97 10.31 -7.64
C LEU A 12 -3.26 11.06 -6.34
N GLU A 13 -2.94 12.34 -6.29
CA GLU A 13 -3.15 13.18 -5.11
C GLU A 13 -4.64 13.50 -4.88
N ALA A 14 -5.37 13.84 -5.93
CA ALA A 14 -6.78 14.19 -5.82
C ALA A 14 -7.66 13.00 -5.42
N VAL A 15 -7.28 11.77 -5.79
CA VAL A 15 -8.10 10.58 -5.56
C VAL A 15 -7.44 9.62 -4.57
N GLY A 16 -6.23 9.15 -4.87
CA GLY A 16 -5.55 8.13 -4.07
C GLY A 16 -5.18 8.62 -2.67
N VAL A 17 -4.52 9.78 -2.57
CA VAL A 17 -4.15 10.36 -1.26
C VAL A 17 -5.38 10.70 -0.43
N ASN A 18 -6.41 11.26 -1.06
CA ASN A 18 -7.67 11.56 -0.37
C ASN A 18 -8.36 10.29 0.11
N ALA A 19 -8.42 9.22 -0.68
CA ALA A 19 -8.99 7.94 -0.27
C ALA A 19 -8.27 7.34 0.94
N ILE A 20 -6.94 7.38 0.98
CA ILE A 20 -6.16 6.91 2.13
C ILE A 20 -6.51 7.75 3.38
N ARG A 21 -6.45 9.07 3.27
CA ARG A 21 -6.75 9.97 4.40
C ARG A 21 -8.19 9.84 4.89
N GLU A 22 -9.15 9.64 3.98
CA GLU A 22 -10.55 9.40 4.31
C GLU A 22 -10.73 8.08 5.06
N ALA A 23 -10.07 7.01 4.61
CA ALA A 23 -10.13 5.72 5.28
C ALA A 23 -9.54 5.79 6.70
N VAL A 24 -8.41 6.50 6.87
CA VAL A 24 -7.84 6.78 8.21
C VAL A 24 -8.83 7.55 9.08
N ARG A 25 -9.40 8.67 8.58
CA ARG A 25 -10.39 9.45 9.34
C ARG A 25 -11.64 8.67 9.68
N ALA A 26 -12.11 7.83 8.77
CA ALA A 26 -13.31 7.01 8.94
C ALA A 26 -13.04 5.70 9.70
N GLN A 27 -11.78 5.44 10.11
CA GLN A 27 -11.35 4.22 10.79
C GLN A 27 -11.72 2.95 10.00
N ARG A 28 -11.41 2.94 8.70
CA ARG A 28 -11.74 1.84 7.78
C ARG A 28 -10.47 1.14 7.30
N PRO A 29 -10.54 -0.17 7.00
CA PRO A 29 -9.44 -0.90 6.37
C PRO A 29 -9.01 -0.24 5.05
N ILE A 30 -7.70 -0.29 4.78
CA ILE A 30 -7.07 0.43 3.68
C ILE A 30 -6.47 -0.58 2.70
N ALA A 31 -6.75 -0.42 1.41
CA ALA A 31 -6.15 -1.18 0.33
C ALA A 31 -5.40 -0.25 -0.63
N ILE A 32 -4.15 -0.58 -0.96
CA ILE A 32 -3.28 0.22 -1.85
C ILE A 32 -2.69 -0.69 -2.92
N ASP A 33 -2.99 -0.41 -4.19
CA ASP A 33 -2.39 -1.08 -5.35
C ASP A 33 -1.93 -0.02 -6.35
N GLU A 34 -0.64 0.34 -6.47
CA GLU A 34 0.60 -0.19 -5.86
C GLU A 34 1.37 0.93 -5.12
N ILE A 35 2.21 0.58 -4.13
CA ILE A 35 3.29 1.44 -3.62
C ILE A 35 4.52 1.26 -4.53
N GLY A 36 4.48 1.93 -5.68
CA GLY A 36 5.41 1.75 -6.80
C GLY A 36 6.40 2.90 -7.01
N PRO A 37 7.40 2.75 -7.92
CA PRO A 37 8.40 3.77 -8.21
C PRO A 37 7.79 5.07 -8.77
N MET A 38 6.60 4.99 -9.36
CA MET A 38 5.92 6.14 -9.95
C MET A 38 5.21 6.95 -8.86
N GLU A 39 4.46 6.27 -7.98
CA GLU A 39 3.61 6.85 -6.94
C GLU A 39 4.45 7.48 -5.83
N ILE A 40 5.55 6.85 -5.42
CA ILE A 40 6.43 7.35 -4.35
C ILE A 40 7.18 8.64 -4.75
N ARG A 41 7.03 9.12 -5.99
CA ARG A 41 7.54 10.44 -6.39
C ARG A 41 6.69 11.57 -5.83
N SER A 42 5.43 11.31 -5.48
CA SER A 42 4.60 12.26 -4.73
C SER A 42 4.95 12.19 -3.24
N LEU A 43 5.39 13.32 -2.67
CA LEU A 43 5.68 13.40 -1.24
C LEU A 43 4.43 13.22 -0.39
N VAL A 44 3.31 13.81 -0.81
CA VAL A 44 2.03 13.69 -0.10
C VAL A 44 1.46 12.27 -0.17
N PHE A 45 1.75 11.51 -1.23
CA PHE A 45 1.44 10.07 -1.25
C PHE A 45 2.26 9.29 -0.23
N ARG A 46 3.57 9.56 -0.15
CA ARG A 46 4.44 8.93 0.85
C ARG A 46 3.99 9.23 2.28
N GLU A 47 3.61 10.48 2.55
CA GLU A 47 3.06 10.89 3.85
C GLU A 47 1.76 10.14 4.17
N ALA A 48 0.80 10.10 3.24
CA ALA A 48 -0.45 9.38 3.46
C ALA A 48 -0.26 7.87 3.68
N VAL A 49 0.68 7.25 2.96
CA VAL A 49 1.05 5.85 3.19
C VAL A 49 1.63 5.64 4.59
N ASN A 50 2.51 6.53 5.06
CA ASN A 50 3.05 6.46 6.42
C ASN A 50 1.95 6.67 7.47
N ASP A 51 1.08 7.67 7.29
CA ASP A 51 -0.07 7.91 8.19
C ASP A 51 -0.98 6.68 8.29
N ALA A 52 -1.20 5.98 7.17
CA ALA A 52 -1.96 4.74 7.15
C ALA A 52 -1.25 3.61 7.91
N LEU A 53 0.06 3.42 7.69
CA LEU A 53 0.86 2.39 8.34
C LEU A 53 1.10 2.66 9.84
N ASP A 54 1.10 3.93 10.25
CA ASP A 54 1.24 4.34 11.65
C ASP A 54 -0.11 4.34 12.40
N SER A 55 -1.22 4.11 11.70
CA SER A 55 -2.53 3.91 12.31
C SER A 55 -2.71 2.48 12.82
N GLU A 56 -3.68 2.26 13.70
CA GLU A 56 -4.06 0.91 14.16
C GLU A 56 -4.92 0.14 13.13
N LEU A 57 -5.14 0.72 11.94
CA LEU A 57 -6.04 0.16 10.93
C LEU A 57 -5.37 -0.93 10.09
N PRO A 58 -6.11 -1.98 9.68
CA PRO A 58 -5.58 -2.97 8.76
C PRO A 58 -5.24 -2.35 7.39
N VAL A 59 -3.99 -2.50 6.95
CA VAL A 59 -3.51 -2.09 5.62
C VAL A 59 -3.14 -3.31 4.77
N LEU A 60 -3.71 -3.42 3.58
CA LEU A 60 -3.29 -4.34 2.53
C LEU A 60 -2.67 -3.54 1.39
N ALA A 61 -1.41 -3.82 1.05
CA ALA A 61 -0.76 -3.11 -0.05
C ALA A 61 0.05 -4.06 -0.95
N THR A 62 0.09 -3.76 -2.25
CA THR A 62 1.15 -4.25 -3.14
C THR A 62 2.30 -3.25 -3.12
N ILE A 63 3.54 -3.75 -3.14
CA ILE A 63 4.74 -2.91 -3.02
C ILE A 63 5.80 -3.37 -4.00
N PHE A 64 6.51 -2.40 -4.58
CA PHE A 64 7.54 -2.67 -5.56
C PHE A 64 8.62 -3.60 -5.01
N SER A 65 8.86 -4.71 -5.69
CA SER A 65 9.73 -5.79 -5.19
C SER A 65 11.19 -5.37 -5.07
N ARG A 66 11.70 -4.55 -6.00
CA ARG A 66 13.09 -4.07 -5.97
C ARG A 66 13.30 -3.00 -4.90
N PRO A 67 14.52 -2.88 -4.35
CA PRO A 67 14.79 -1.92 -3.29
C PRO A 67 14.74 -0.48 -3.80
N LEU A 68 13.95 0.34 -3.11
CA LEU A 68 13.97 1.79 -3.19
C LEU A 68 13.97 2.32 -1.74
N PRO A 69 14.67 3.41 -1.41
CA PRO A 69 14.83 3.85 -0.03
C PRO A 69 13.51 3.95 0.77
N PHE A 70 12.44 4.43 0.13
CA PHE A 70 11.12 4.50 0.76
C PHE A 70 10.46 3.12 0.96
N THR A 71 10.48 2.25 -0.05
CA THR A 71 9.83 0.94 0.03
C THR A 71 10.58 -0.01 0.96
N GLU A 72 11.91 0.09 1.04
CA GLU A 72 12.71 -0.67 2.01
C GLU A 72 12.40 -0.26 3.46
N GLY A 73 12.13 1.02 3.70
CA GLY A 73 11.63 1.50 4.99
C GLY A 73 10.33 0.79 5.40
N ILE A 74 9.39 0.62 4.47
CA ILE A 74 8.13 -0.09 4.72
C ILE A 74 8.37 -1.59 4.94
N LYS A 75 9.15 -2.24 4.07
CA LYS A 75 9.43 -3.69 4.14
C LYS A 75 10.16 -4.11 5.42
N SER A 76 10.93 -3.19 6.02
CA SER A 76 11.71 -3.45 7.23
C SER A 76 10.97 -3.18 8.53
N ARG A 77 9.73 -2.67 8.47
CA ARG A 77 8.94 -2.43 9.68
C ARG A 77 8.61 -3.74 10.40
N PRO A 78 8.69 -3.79 11.75
CA PRO A 78 8.41 -5.00 12.51
C PRO A 78 6.93 -5.41 12.52
N ASP A 79 6.02 -4.49 12.22
CA ASP A 79 4.57 -4.69 12.14
C ASP A 79 4.08 -5.07 10.73
N VAL A 80 4.99 -5.12 9.74
CA VAL A 80 4.66 -5.49 8.36
C VAL A 80 4.88 -6.98 8.12
N VAL A 81 3.87 -7.64 7.58
CA VAL A 81 3.98 -9.00 7.03
C VAL A 81 4.22 -8.91 5.53
N LEU A 82 5.47 -9.09 5.12
CA LEU A 82 5.85 -9.12 3.70
C LEU A 82 5.66 -10.53 3.13
N ILE A 83 4.94 -10.62 2.01
CA ILE A 83 4.69 -11.89 1.32
C ILE A 83 5.14 -11.74 -0.13
N GLU A 84 6.11 -12.56 -0.54
CA GLU A 84 6.50 -12.65 -1.95
C GLU A 84 5.52 -13.54 -2.72
N ILE A 85 4.93 -13.02 -3.78
CA ILE A 85 3.96 -13.74 -4.61
C ILE A 85 4.69 -14.48 -5.73
N SER A 86 4.37 -15.76 -5.87
CA SER A 86 4.78 -16.64 -6.97
C SER A 86 3.56 -17.31 -7.59
N LEU A 87 3.71 -17.89 -8.78
CA LEU A 87 2.62 -18.64 -9.42
C LEU A 87 2.07 -19.77 -8.53
N ASN A 88 2.92 -20.36 -7.69
CA ASN A 88 2.56 -21.51 -6.85
C ASN A 88 1.81 -21.11 -5.58
N ASN A 89 1.86 -19.84 -5.16
CA ASN A 89 1.22 -19.39 -3.91
C ASN A 89 0.04 -18.42 -4.15
N ARG A 90 -0.10 -17.84 -5.35
CA ARG A 90 -1.10 -16.81 -5.65
C ARG A 90 -2.52 -17.20 -5.23
N ASP A 91 -3.00 -18.37 -5.66
CA ASP A 91 -4.39 -18.78 -5.43
C ASP A 91 -4.66 -19.05 -3.94
N ARG A 92 -3.68 -19.64 -3.25
CA ARG A 92 -3.78 -19.91 -1.80
C ARG A 92 -3.77 -18.61 -0.98
N LEU A 93 -3.00 -17.60 -1.42
CA LEU A 93 -2.89 -16.33 -0.72
C LEU A 93 -4.21 -15.57 -0.66
N VAL A 94 -5.05 -15.67 -1.70
CA VAL A 94 -6.38 -15.03 -1.72
C VAL A 94 -7.21 -15.47 -0.51
N SER A 95 -7.31 -16.79 -0.29
CA SER A 95 -8.08 -17.34 0.84
C SER A 95 -7.46 -16.94 2.19
N GLN A 96 -6.14 -17.06 2.33
CA GLN A 96 -5.43 -16.74 3.58
C GLN A 96 -5.55 -15.27 3.99
N LEU A 97 -5.38 -14.35 3.02
CA LEU A 97 -5.52 -12.92 3.28
C LEU A 97 -6.97 -12.55 3.59
N SER A 98 -7.93 -13.13 2.86
CA SER A 98 -9.36 -12.88 3.10
C SER A 98 -9.82 -13.34 4.49
N GLU A 99 -9.25 -14.44 5.01
CA GLU A 99 -9.50 -14.88 6.38
C GLU A 99 -8.83 -13.94 7.41
N LYS A 100 -7.55 -13.61 7.20
CA LYS A 100 -6.81 -12.73 8.11
C LYS A 100 -7.50 -11.37 8.27
N PHE A 101 -7.95 -10.75 7.17
CA PHE A 101 -8.63 -9.46 7.20
C PHE A 101 -10.05 -9.52 7.77
N ARG A 102 -10.77 -10.65 7.65
CA ARG A 102 -12.05 -10.81 8.36
C ARG A 102 -11.85 -10.83 9.88
N ASN A 103 -10.81 -11.52 10.35
CA ASN A 103 -10.53 -11.65 11.77
C ASN A 103 -9.98 -10.37 12.42
N LEU A 104 -9.43 -9.44 11.63
CA LEU A 104 -8.96 -8.13 12.10
C LEU A 104 -10.09 -7.09 12.26
N ASN A 105 -11.26 -7.34 11.65
CA ASN A 105 -12.42 -6.45 11.66
C ASN A 105 -13.59 -7.02 12.50
N GLY A 106 -13.35 -8.12 13.22
CA GLY A 106 -14.33 -8.83 14.05
C GLY A 106 -14.18 -8.51 15.53
#